data_AF-L8WPC1-F1
#
_entry.id   AF-L8WPC1-F1
#
_cell.length_a   1.000
_cell.length_b   1.000
_cell.length_c   1.000
_cell.angle_alpha   90.00
_cell.angle_beta   90.00
_cell.angle_gamma   90.00
#
_symmetry.space_group_name_H-M   'P 1'
#
loop_
_entity.id
_entity.type
_entity.pdbx_description
1 polymer ?
#
loop_
_entity_poly.entity_id
_entity_poly.type
_entity_poly.pdbx_seq_one_letter_code
_entity_poly.pdbx_strand_id
1 'polypeptide(L)'
;MCIRCLCRTKPVITVRQAVVPSKRLRNKISGFTTHLMKRIQRGPVRGISFKLQEEERERKDNYVPEVSALDASNGIEVDPETKDLLRHLNFDSIPVNVSAPITGYVPPPPRGGDRRGRAVPGSGR
;
A
#
# COMPACT_ATOMS: atom_id res chain seq x y z
N MET A 1 5.11 6.97 -27.68
CA MET A 1 5.80 8.24 -27.36
C MET A 1 5.52 9.20 -28.53
N CYS A 2 4.61 10.16 -28.42
CA CYS A 2 4.89 11.53 -27.99
C CYS A 2 3.62 12.15 -27.37
N ILE A 3 3.58 12.27 -26.05
CA ILE A 3 2.54 13.00 -25.31
C ILE A 3 3.22 14.28 -24.78
N ARG A 4 3.52 15.22 -25.67
CA ARG A 4 4.03 16.54 -25.28
C ARG A 4 2.88 17.51 -25.03
N CYS A 5 3.07 18.30 -23.99
CA CYS A 5 2.12 19.17 -23.28
C CYS A 5 1.72 20.43 -24.08
N LEU A 6 1.14 20.29 -25.29
CA LEU A 6 0.67 21.42 -26.10
C LEU A 6 -0.86 21.46 -26.14
N CYS A 7 -1.46 22.19 -25.21
CA CYS A 7 -2.90 22.52 -25.18
C CYS A 7 -3.37 23.46 -26.31
N ARG A 8 -2.60 23.64 -27.41
CA ARG A 8 -2.93 24.56 -28.53
C ARG A 8 -3.04 23.90 -29.90
N THR A 9 -2.64 22.64 -30.05
CA THR A 9 -2.83 21.89 -31.30
C THR A 9 -3.97 20.89 -31.11
N LYS A 10 -4.84 20.78 -32.13
CA LYS A 10 -6.07 19.97 -32.13
C LYS A 10 -5.83 18.58 -31.48
N PRO A 11 -6.75 18.01 -30.70
CA PRO A 11 -6.53 16.75 -29.98
C PRO A 11 -6.45 15.56 -30.95
N VAL A 12 -5.27 15.36 -31.54
CA VAL A 12 -5.00 14.35 -32.59
C VAL A 12 -5.27 12.92 -32.10
N ILE A 13 -5.22 12.71 -30.78
CA ILE A 13 -5.33 11.38 -30.15
C ILE A 13 -6.74 10.78 -30.34
N THR A 14 -7.81 11.59 -30.25
CA THR A 14 -9.18 11.06 -30.39
C THR A 14 -9.58 10.82 -31.83
N VAL A 15 -9.20 11.73 -32.74
CA VAL A 15 -9.67 11.69 -34.14
C VAL A 15 -9.06 10.52 -34.92
N ARG A 16 -7.88 10.03 -34.53
CA ARG A 16 -7.22 8.91 -35.18
C ARG A 16 -7.73 7.54 -34.72
N GLN A 17 -8.14 7.42 -33.46
CA GLN A 17 -8.48 6.13 -32.84
C GLN A 17 -10.00 5.88 -32.77
N ALA A 18 -10.84 6.93 -32.82
CA ALA A 18 -12.30 6.79 -32.76
C ALA A 18 -13.02 7.92 -33.52
N VAL A 19 -14.06 7.56 -34.29
CA VAL A 19 -14.93 8.53 -34.98
C VAL A 19 -15.92 9.12 -33.96
N VAL A 20 -15.63 10.32 -33.46
CA VAL A 20 -16.52 11.07 -32.56
C VAL A 20 -17.18 12.20 -33.35
N PRO A 21 -18.51 12.37 -33.34
CA PRO A 21 -19.17 13.36 -34.19
C PRO A 21 -18.99 14.80 -33.69
N SER A 22 -19.05 15.04 -32.37
CA SER A 22 -19.08 16.39 -31.81
C SER A 22 -17.72 16.89 -31.29
N LYS A 23 -17.45 18.18 -31.52
CA LYS A 23 -16.21 18.85 -31.05
C LYS A 23 -16.14 18.91 -29.52
N ARG A 24 -17.28 19.12 -28.84
CA ARG A 24 -17.34 19.20 -27.37
C ARG A 24 -16.97 17.86 -26.71
N LEU A 25 -17.43 16.73 -27.23
CA LEU A 25 -17.09 15.41 -26.69
C LEU A 25 -15.61 15.08 -26.90
N ARG A 26 -15.03 15.38 -28.07
CA ARG A 26 -13.58 15.24 -28.32
C ARG A 26 -12.72 15.99 -27.30
N ASN A 27 -13.12 17.22 -26.96
CA ASN A 27 -12.39 18.02 -25.97
C ASN A 27 -12.48 17.42 -24.56
N LYS A 28 -13.64 16.89 -24.16
CA LYS A 28 -13.80 16.20 -22.86
C LYS A 28 -12.96 14.92 -22.78
N ILE A 29 -12.95 14.10 -23.84
CA ILE A 29 -12.16 12.86 -23.89
C ILE A 29 -10.66 13.17 -23.91
N SER A 30 -10.22 14.16 -24.68
CA SER A 30 -8.84 14.67 -24.67
C SER A 30 -8.39 15.17 -23.29
N GLY A 31 -9.26 15.94 -22.60
CA GLY A 31 -8.97 16.42 -21.26
C GLY A 31 -8.82 15.29 -20.25
N PHE A 32 -9.72 14.30 -20.29
CA PHE A 32 -9.68 13.18 -19.37
C PHE A 32 -8.45 12.28 -19.59
N THR A 33 -8.15 11.97 -20.86
CA THR A 33 -6.97 11.15 -21.23
C THR A 33 -5.66 11.84 -20.84
N THR A 34 -5.50 13.14 -21.09
CA THR A 34 -4.30 13.89 -20.66
C THR A 34 -4.16 14.01 -19.15
N HIS A 35 -5.27 14.14 -18.41
CA HIS A 35 -5.26 14.13 -16.95
C HIS A 35 -4.87 12.76 -16.39
N LEU A 36 -5.37 11.67 -16.98
CA LEU A 36 -4.97 10.31 -16.62
C LEU A 36 -3.48 10.04 -16.89
N MET A 37 -2.95 10.46 -18.04
CA MET A 37 -1.53 10.28 -18.36
C MET A 37 -0.61 11.00 -17.37
N LYS A 38 -0.99 12.19 -16.89
CA LYS A 38 -0.26 12.90 -15.83
C LYS A 38 -0.32 12.18 -14.47
N ARG A 39 -1.40 11.44 -14.20
CA ARG A 39 -1.55 10.66 -12.96
C ARG A 39 -0.73 9.38 -12.98
N ILE A 40 -0.67 8.70 -14.14
CA ILE A 40 0.16 7.49 -14.33
C ILE A 40 1.64 7.78 -14.05
N GLN A 41 2.14 8.97 -14.43
CA GLN A 41 3.52 9.39 -14.14
C GLN A 41 3.83 9.60 -12.65
N ARG A 42 2.81 9.87 -11.82
CA ARG A 42 2.96 10.10 -10.37
C ARG A 42 2.78 8.82 -9.55
N GLY A 43 2.19 7.77 -10.13
CA GLY A 43 1.93 6.51 -9.46
C GLY A 43 0.81 5.69 -10.12
N PRO A 44 0.53 4.50 -9.58
CA PRO A 44 -0.49 3.62 -10.11
C PRO A 44 -1.90 4.23 -9.94
N VAL A 45 -2.72 4.15 -11.01
CA VAL A 45 -4.09 4.65 -11.01
C VAL A 45 -5.04 3.46 -10.95
N ARG A 46 -5.95 3.45 -9.97
CA ARG A 46 -6.95 2.38 -9.79
C ARG A 46 -7.86 2.28 -11.03
N GLY A 47 -8.11 1.06 -11.51
CA GLY A 47 -9.05 0.78 -12.60
C GLY A 47 -8.48 0.92 -14.02
N ILE A 48 -7.16 1.03 -14.17
CA ILE A 48 -6.48 0.98 -15.46
C ILE A 48 -5.37 -0.06 -15.34
N SER A 49 -5.40 -1.12 -16.15
CA SER A 49 -4.27 -2.03 -16.28
C SER A 49 -3.28 -1.47 -17.30
N PHE A 50 -2.02 -1.38 -16.90
CA PHE A 50 -0.92 -1.05 -17.78
C PHE A 50 0.09 -2.20 -17.67
N LYS A 51 0.47 -2.80 -18.80
CA LYS A 51 1.33 -4.00 -18.81
C LYS A 51 2.62 -3.84 -18.01
N LEU A 52 3.16 -2.62 -17.94
CA LEU A 52 4.35 -2.32 -17.14
C LEU A 52 4.11 -2.44 -15.62
N GLN A 53 2.89 -2.17 -15.15
CA GLN A 53 2.52 -2.32 -13.74
C GLN A 53 2.32 -3.80 -13.35
N GLU A 54 1.91 -4.64 -14.30
CA GLU A 54 1.76 -6.07 -14.10
C GLU A 54 3.14 -6.72 -13.90
N GLU A 55 4.14 -6.34 -14.71
CA GLU A 55 5.51 -6.87 -14.61
C GLU A 55 6.28 -6.38 -13.36
N GLU A 56 6.13 -5.11 -12.97
CA GLU A 56 6.70 -4.61 -11.70
C GLU A 56 6.06 -5.27 -10.48
N ARG A 57 4.73 -5.50 -10.53
CA ARG A 57 4.02 -6.20 -9.46
C ARG A 57 4.47 -7.65 -9.38
N GLU A 58 4.66 -8.35 -10.51
CA GLU A 58 5.17 -9.73 -10.51
C GLU A 58 6.56 -9.83 -9.89
N ARG A 59 7.48 -8.88 -10.14
CA ARG A 59 8.80 -8.90 -9.47
C ARG A 59 8.71 -8.64 -7.97
N LYS A 60 7.74 -7.85 -7.52
CA LYS A 60 7.58 -7.50 -6.11
C LYS A 60 6.82 -8.58 -5.34
N ASP A 61 5.79 -9.17 -5.93
CA ASP A 61 5.00 -10.26 -5.35
C ASP A 61 5.81 -11.57 -5.34
N ASN A 62 6.75 -11.76 -6.28
CA ASN A 62 7.70 -12.90 -6.28
C ASN A 62 8.99 -12.63 -5.48
N TYR A 63 9.08 -11.52 -4.74
CA TYR A 63 10.27 -11.21 -3.95
C TYR A 63 10.31 -12.10 -2.70
N VAL A 64 11.08 -13.18 -2.77
CA VAL A 64 11.43 -14.00 -1.60
C VAL A 64 12.74 -13.45 -1.02
N PRO A 65 12.74 -12.93 0.22
CA PRO A 65 13.98 -12.46 0.85
C PRO A 65 14.94 -13.62 1.12
N GLU A 66 16.25 -13.35 1.04
CA GLU A 66 17.30 -14.35 1.27
C GLU A 66 17.34 -14.85 2.72
N VAL A 67 16.89 -14.02 3.67
CA VAL A 67 16.77 -14.38 5.09
C VAL A 67 15.29 -14.36 5.45
N SER A 68 14.74 -15.52 5.78
CA SER A 68 13.38 -15.62 6.33
C SER A 68 13.38 -14.98 7.71
N ALA A 69 12.44 -14.08 7.99
CA ALA A 69 12.25 -13.53 9.34
C ALA A 69 11.86 -14.61 10.38
N LEU A 70 11.53 -15.81 9.91
CA LEU A 70 11.22 -16.99 10.71
C LEU A 70 12.43 -17.94 10.88
N ASP A 71 13.61 -17.56 10.41
CA ASP A 71 14.80 -18.39 10.63
C ASP A 71 15.06 -18.49 12.14
N ALA A 72 14.75 -19.67 12.68
CA ALA A 72 14.82 -19.99 14.10
C ALA A 72 16.26 -20.23 14.59
N SER A 73 17.26 -19.87 13.77
CA SER A 73 18.69 -19.97 14.08
C SER A 73 19.09 -19.20 15.35
N ASN A 74 18.38 -18.12 15.67
CA ASN A 74 18.63 -17.32 16.87
C ASN A 74 17.80 -17.73 18.11
N GLY A 75 17.01 -18.81 18.02
CA GLY A 75 16.13 -19.29 19.07
C GLY A 75 14.85 -18.46 19.19
N ILE A 76 13.71 -19.12 19.40
CA ILE A 76 12.43 -18.44 19.59
C ILE A 76 12.29 -18.09 21.09
N GLU A 77 11.96 -16.84 21.41
CA GLU A 77 11.60 -16.46 22.77
C GLU A 77 10.21 -17.01 23.10
N VAL A 78 10.14 -17.90 24.09
CA VAL A 78 8.93 -18.64 24.44
C VAL A 78 8.66 -18.49 25.94
N ASP A 79 7.37 -18.34 26.28
CA ASP A 79 6.91 -18.32 27.66
C ASP A 79 7.06 -19.70 28.33
N PRO A 80 7.16 -19.76 29.68
CA PRO A 80 7.29 -21.02 30.40
C PRO A 80 6.11 -21.99 30.16
N GLU A 81 4.87 -21.48 30.08
CA GLU A 81 3.69 -22.30 29.82
C GLU A 81 3.71 -22.92 28.41
N THR A 82 4.19 -22.16 27.42
CA THR A 82 4.29 -22.62 26.03
C THR A 82 5.39 -23.68 25.87
N LYS A 83 6.44 -23.65 26.71
CA LYS A 83 7.46 -24.72 26.77
C LYS A 83 6.88 -26.05 27.26
N ASP A 84 5.99 -26.01 28.26
CA ASP A 84 5.34 -27.23 28.75
C ASP A 84 4.34 -27.79 27.73
N LEU A 85 3.68 -26.92 26.96
CA LEU A 85 2.90 -27.34 25.80
C LEU A 85 3.76 -28.03 24.73
N LEU A 86 4.95 -27.51 24.42
CA LEU A 86 5.88 -28.12 23.45
C LEU A 86 6.32 -29.53 23.89
N ARG A 87 6.53 -29.73 25.20
CA ARG A 87 6.84 -31.04 25.79
C ARG A 87 5.68 -32.03 25.63
N HIS A 88 4.44 -31.58 25.84
CA HIS A 88 3.25 -32.43 25.67
C HIS A 88 3.02 -32.84 24.20
N LEU A 89 3.47 -32.02 23.26
CA LEU A 89 3.37 -32.28 21.82
C LEU A 89 4.60 -33.01 21.25
N ASN A 90 5.57 -33.39 22.10
CA ASN A 90 6.83 -34.06 21.74
C ASN A 90 7.72 -33.25 20.76
N PHE A 91 7.67 -31.91 20.80
CA PHE A 91 8.53 -31.03 20.00
C PHE A 91 9.72 -30.48 20.81
N ASP A 92 10.47 -31.38 21.46
CA ASP A 92 11.59 -31.02 22.35
C ASP A 92 12.87 -30.59 21.60
N SER A 93 12.96 -30.85 20.30
CA SER A 93 14.17 -30.59 19.50
C SER A 93 14.26 -29.17 18.92
N ILE A 94 13.33 -28.28 19.27
CA ILE A 94 13.32 -26.90 18.78
C ILE A 94 14.10 -26.00 19.75
N PRO A 95 15.10 -25.22 19.28
CA PRO A 95 15.84 -24.31 20.15
C PRO A 95 14.94 -23.14 20.60
N VAL A 96 14.58 -23.14 21.89
CA VAL A 96 13.73 -22.10 22.50
C VAL A 96 14.47 -21.44 23.67
N ASN A 97 14.39 -20.11 23.74
CA ASN A 97 14.90 -19.32 24.86
C ASN A 97 13.71 -18.92 25.75
N VAL A 98 13.81 -19.12 27.07
CA VAL A 98 12.69 -18.86 27.98
C VAL A 98 12.73 -17.42 28.47
N SER A 99 11.73 -16.63 28.10
CA SER A 99 11.55 -15.27 28.64
C SER A 99 10.58 -15.30 29.82
N ALA A 100 10.80 -14.45 30.83
CA ALA A 100 9.91 -14.36 31.99
C ALA A 100 8.61 -13.63 31.59
N PRO A 101 7.44 -14.07 32.07
CA PRO A 101 6.17 -13.44 31.72
C PRO A 101 6.15 -11.99 32.21
N ILE A 102 5.76 -11.07 31.33
CA ILE A 102 5.55 -9.66 31.68
C ILE A 102 4.33 -9.57 32.59
N THR A 103 4.54 -9.54 33.91
CA THR A 103 3.50 -9.41 34.94
C THR A 103 2.95 -7.98 35.07
N GLY A 104 3.33 -7.08 34.14
CA GLY A 104 2.87 -5.70 34.13
C GLY A 104 1.50 -5.59 33.48
N TYR A 105 0.47 -5.31 34.26
CA TYR A 105 -0.82 -4.86 33.73
C TYR A 105 -0.60 -3.57 32.93
N VAL A 106 -0.67 -3.67 31.60
CA VAL A 106 -0.69 -2.50 30.71
C VAL A 106 -2.14 -2.05 30.60
N PRO A 107 -2.52 -0.91 31.21
CA PRO A 107 -3.89 -0.42 31.09
C PRO A 107 -4.23 -0.19 29.62
N PRO A 108 -5.43 -0.59 29.16
CA PRO A 108 -5.84 -0.36 27.79
C PRO A 108 -5.80 1.15 27.48
N PRO A 109 -5.45 1.53 26.24
CA PRO A 109 -5.47 2.92 25.85
C PRO A 109 -6.87 3.51 26.10
N PRO A 110 -6.97 4.75 26.60
CA PRO A 110 -8.24 5.34 26.95
C PRO A 110 -9.19 5.33 25.75
N ARG A 111 -10.36 4.67 25.90
CA ARG A 111 -11.44 4.70 24.92
C ARG A 111 -12.13 6.05 24.98
N GLY A 112 -11.51 7.03 24.35
CA GLY A 112 -12.04 8.39 24.33
C GLY A 112 -10.97 9.34 23.87
N GLY A 113 -10.84 9.50 22.55
CA GLY A 113 -10.11 10.63 21.99
C GLY A 113 -10.70 11.90 22.58
N ASP A 114 -9.82 12.70 23.20
CA ASP A 114 -10.10 14.04 23.68
C ASP A 114 -10.95 14.79 22.66
N ARG A 115 -12.25 14.93 22.93
CA ARG A 115 -13.15 15.81 22.16
C ARG A 115 -12.89 17.28 22.52
N ARG A 116 -11.68 17.61 22.98
CA ARG A 116 -11.22 18.98 23.09
C ARG A 116 -11.01 19.47 21.67
N GLY A 117 -12.02 20.18 21.20
CA GLY A 117 -12.11 20.73 19.85
C GLY A 117 -10.77 21.25 19.39
N ARG A 118 -10.36 20.77 18.21
CA ARG A 118 -9.21 21.30 17.49
C ARG A 118 -9.39 22.81 17.38
N ALA A 119 -8.64 23.58 18.16
CA ALA A 119 -8.65 25.03 18.09
C ALA A 119 -8.25 25.41 16.66
N VAL A 120 -9.20 25.94 15.89
CA VAL A 120 -8.95 26.48 14.57
C VAL A 120 -8.37 27.87 14.78
N PRO A 121 -7.11 28.13 14.40
CA PRO A 121 -6.55 29.48 14.51
C PRO A 121 -7.36 30.43 13.62
N GLY A 122 -7.98 31.45 14.22
CA GLY A 122 -8.71 32.52 13.50
C GLY A 122 -10.18 32.75 13.90
N SER A 123 -10.74 32.00 14.86
CA SER A 123 -12.10 32.28 15.38
C SER A 123 -12.07 33.13 16.65
N GLY A 124 -11.76 34.41 16.51
CA GLY A 124 -11.92 35.42 17.55
C GLY A 124 -12.15 36.76 16.88
N ARG A 125 -13.33 37.34 17.10
CA ARG A 125 -13.54 38.79 16.94
C ARG A 125 -12.87 39.51 18.10
#